data_AF-A0A1W9H906-F1
#
_entry.id   AF-A0A1W9H906-F1
#
_cell.length_a   1.000
_cell.length_b   1.000
_cell.length_c   1.000
_cell.angle_alpha   90.00
_cell.angle_beta   90.00
_cell.angle_gamma   90.00
#
_symmetry.space_group_name_H-M   'P 1'
#
loop_
_entity.id
_entity.type
_entity.pdbx_description
1 polymer ?
#
loop_
_entity_poly.entity_id
_entity_poly.type
_entity_poly.pdbx_seq_one_letter_code
_entity_poly.pdbx_strand_id
1 'polypeptide(L)'
;MEDENGKPRRFCEDRYAFSLGLPELSKRMIEQNYFCWDSIDRNRAMNYAVIDVAPGRVRELADGAHQVIFFYLYPCKQSEADVNLMITSCYVREVTFSHVKRRYNMQTLLRTCLYKGKRLP
;
A
#
# COMPACT_ATOMS: atom_id res chain seq x y z
N MET A 1 16.37 23.59 -3.48
CA MET A 1 15.94 22.59 -4.49
C MET A 1 14.42 22.65 -4.56
N GLU A 2 13.85 22.78 -5.76
CA GLU A 2 12.40 22.88 -5.98
C GLU A 2 11.79 21.49 -6.27
N ASP A 3 10.49 21.33 -6.04
CA ASP A 3 9.73 20.13 -6.36
C ASP A 3 9.30 20.10 -7.83
N GLU A 4 8.57 19.06 -8.24
CA GLU A 4 8.07 18.90 -9.61
C GLU A 4 7.07 19.99 -10.04
N ASN A 5 6.60 20.81 -9.09
CA ASN A 5 5.70 21.94 -9.31
C ASN A 5 6.39 23.30 -9.12
N GLY A 6 7.74 23.34 -9.07
CA GLY A 6 8.50 24.58 -8.90
C GLY A 6 8.40 25.20 -7.50
N LYS A 7 7.89 24.47 -6.51
CA LYS A 7 7.80 24.96 -5.12
C LYS A 7 9.05 24.58 -4.35
N PRO A 8 9.50 25.39 -3.38
CA PRO A 8 10.65 25.03 -2.56
C PRO A 8 10.37 23.73 -1.78
N ARG A 9 11.23 22.72 -1.95
CA ARG A 9 11.14 21.50 -1.15
C ARG A 9 11.35 21.84 0.32
N ARG A 10 10.36 21.49 1.15
CA ARG A 10 10.46 21.60 2.60
C ARG A 10 10.54 20.21 3.19
N PHE A 11 11.49 20.02 4.11
CA PHE A 11 11.48 18.84 4.95
C PHE A 11 10.20 18.86 5.80
N CYS A 12 9.61 17.69 5.99
CA CYS A 12 8.39 17.52 6.76
C CYS A 12 8.66 16.48 7.84
N GLU A 13 8.87 16.96 9.06
CA GLU A 13 9.21 16.14 10.22
C GLU A 13 8.14 15.07 10.48
N ASP A 14 6.86 15.42 10.37
CA ASP A 14 5.75 14.48 10.56
C ASP A 14 5.80 13.32 9.57
N ARG A 15 6.06 13.61 8.28
CA ARG A 15 6.19 12.58 7.24
C ARG A 15 7.41 11.71 7.47
N TYR A 16 8.52 12.29 7.91
CA TYR A 16 9.72 11.54 8.26
C TYR A 16 9.49 10.62 9.46
N ALA A 17 8.94 11.14 10.56
CA ALA A 17 8.63 10.36 11.74
C ALA A 17 7.66 9.21 11.42
N PHE A 18 6.63 9.46 10.62
CA PHE A 18 5.71 8.41 10.17
C PHE A 18 6.42 7.33 9.35
N SER A 19 7.37 7.71 8.48
CA SER A 19 8.10 6.76 7.64
C SER A 19 8.91 5.73 8.44
N LEU A 20 9.34 6.08 9.65
CA LEU A 20 10.04 5.17 10.57
C LEU A 20 9.12 4.04 11.08
N GLY A 21 7.79 4.23 11.05
CA GLY A 21 6.80 3.23 11.44
C GLY A 21 6.39 2.28 10.31
N LEU A 22 6.80 2.53 9.06
CA LEU A 22 6.40 1.73 7.90
C LEU A 22 6.81 0.25 7.97
N PRO A 23 7.98 -0.14 8.52
CA PRO A 23 8.33 -1.55 8.64
C PRO A 23 7.35 -2.34 9.52
N GLU A 24 7.02 -1.79 10.70
CA GLU A 24 6.07 -2.43 11.63
C GLU A 24 4.65 -2.47 11.05
N LEU A 25 4.25 -1.41 10.35
CA LEU A 25 2.99 -1.38 9.63
C LEU A 25 2.94 -2.42 8.51
N SER A 26 4.02 -2.60 7.76
CA SER A 26 4.11 -3.63 6.70
C SER A 26 3.95 -5.03 7.27
N LYS A 27 4.59 -5.31 8.40
CA LYS A 27 4.45 -6.57 9.13
C LYS A 27 2.99 -6.79 9.55
N ARG A 28 2.38 -5.78 10.17
CA ARG A 28 0.97 -5.83 10.60
C ARG A 28 0.01 -6.06 9.43
N MET A 29 0.26 -5.42 8.29
CA MET A 29 -0.54 -5.60 7.07
C MET A 29 -0.58 -7.06 6.60
N ILE A 30 0.54 -7.75 6.74
CA ILE A 30 0.69 -9.17 6.37
C ILE A 30 0.05 -10.06 7.43
N GLU A 31 0.43 -9.89 8.69
CA GLU A 31 -0.02 -10.74 9.81
C GLU A 31 -1.54 -10.70 9.98
N GLN A 32 -2.13 -9.51 9.82
CA GLN A 32 -3.55 -9.31 10.00
C GLN A 32 -4.34 -9.32 8.66
N ASN A 33 -3.68 -9.69 7.56
CA ASN A 33 -4.30 -9.91 6.25
C ASN A 33 -5.15 -8.75 5.73
N TYR A 34 -4.56 -7.56 5.63
CA TYR A 34 -5.23 -6.34 5.24
C TYR A 34 -5.91 -6.44 3.86
N PHE A 35 -6.98 -5.66 3.69
CA PHE A 35 -7.64 -5.49 2.40
C PHE A 35 -6.83 -4.57 1.52
N CYS A 36 -6.71 -4.98 0.26
CA CYS A 36 -5.91 -4.35 -0.76
C CYS A 36 -6.76 -4.16 -2.02
N TRP A 37 -6.43 -3.11 -2.77
CA TRP A 37 -7.10 -2.72 -3.98
C TRP A 37 -6.09 -2.36 -5.05
N ASP A 38 -6.52 -2.47 -6.31
CA ASP A 38 -5.72 -2.02 -7.44
C ASP A 38 -5.99 -0.53 -7.66
N SER A 39 -4.94 0.28 -7.67
CA SER A 39 -4.98 1.66 -8.15
C SER A 39 -4.36 1.70 -9.54
N ILE A 40 -5.15 2.11 -10.53
CA ILE A 40 -4.67 2.37 -11.89
C ILE A 40 -4.52 3.87 -12.03
N ASP A 41 -3.28 4.35 -12.12
CA ASP A 41 -2.99 5.71 -12.54
C ASP A 41 -2.49 5.72 -14.00
N ARG A 42 -2.51 6.87 -14.66
CA ARG A 42 -2.14 7.08 -16.08
C ARG A 42 -0.82 6.43 -16.46
N ASN A 43 0.11 6.26 -15.50
CA ASN A 43 1.46 5.78 -15.76
C ASN A 43 1.77 4.36 -15.22
N ARG A 44 0.92 3.73 -14.38
CA ARG A 44 1.10 2.35 -13.86
C ARG A 44 -0.09 1.88 -12.98
N ALA A 45 -0.27 0.55 -12.91
CA ALA A 45 -1.05 -0.09 -11.86
C ALA A 45 -0.20 -0.25 -10.58
N MET A 46 -0.81 -0.11 -9.40
CA MET A 46 -0.19 -0.26 -8.07
C MET A 46 -1.17 -0.91 -7.10
N ASN A 47 -0.70 -1.72 -6.15
CA ASN A 47 -1.56 -2.12 -5.04
C ASN A 47 -1.64 -0.95 -4.06
N TYR A 48 -2.79 -0.78 -3.42
CA TYR A 48 -2.87 0.03 -2.22
C TYR A 48 -3.71 -0.64 -1.13
N ALA A 49 -3.41 -0.30 0.12
CA ALA A 49 -4.17 -0.71 1.30
C ALA A 49 -4.54 0.52 2.12
N VAL A 50 -5.68 0.44 2.79
CA VAL A 50 -6.18 1.46 3.73
C VAL A 50 -5.72 1.04 5.12
N ILE A 51 -5.09 1.95 5.87
CA ILE A 51 -4.36 1.62 7.09
C ILE A 51 -4.91 2.23 8.38
N ASP A 52 -5.88 3.14 8.26
CA ASP A 52 -6.56 3.78 9.38
C ASP A 52 -7.70 2.93 9.96
N VAL A 53 -8.08 1.84 9.29
CA VAL A 53 -9.09 0.89 9.76
C VAL A 53 -8.46 -0.47 10.04
N ALA A 54 -8.68 -0.99 11.26
CA ALA A 54 -8.20 -2.31 11.65
C ALA A 54 -8.79 -3.42 10.76
N PRO A 55 -8.01 -4.44 10.40
CA PRO A 55 -8.47 -5.55 9.59
C PRO A 55 -9.60 -6.30 10.31
N GLY A 56 -10.71 -6.49 9.60
CA GLY A 56 -11.97 -7.03 10.14
C GLY A 56 -13.09 -5.99 10.22
N ARG A 57 -12.76 -4.70 10.26
CA ARG A 57 -13.74 -3.58 10.26
C ARG A 57 -14.04 -3.05 8.86
N VAL A 58 -13.93 -3.90 7.84
CA VAL A 58 -14.17 -3.54 6.43
C VAL A 58 -15.56 -2.99 6.19
N ARG A 59 -16.55 -3.42 6.99
CA ARG A 59 -17.92 -2.91 6.91
C ARG A 59 -18.05 -1.47 7.40
N GLU A 60 -17.04 -0.97 8.12
CA GLU A 60 -16.93 0.42 8.59
C GLU A 60 -16.15 1.29 7.60
N LEU A 61 -15.64 0.74 6.48
CA LEU A 61 -15.03 1.53 5.42
C LEU A 61 -16.11 2.29 4.65
N ALA A 62 -16.27 3.57 4.99
CA ALA A 62 -17.13 4.51 4.29
C ALA A 62 -16.33 5.30 3.26
N ASP A 63 -17.01 5.90 2.29
CA ASP A 63 -16.36 6.81 1.35
C ASP A 63 -15.79 8.03 2.11
N GLY A 64 -14.58 8.46 1.76
CA GLY A 64 -13.97 9.65 2.36
C GLY A 64 -12.44 9.65 2.36
N ALA A 65 -11.87 10.58 3.13
CA ALA A 65 -10.43 10.72 3.30
C ALA A 65 -9.86 9.60 4.19
N HIS A 66 -8.99 8.77 3.60
CA HIS A 66 -8.35 7.65 4.26
C HIS A 66 -6.84 7.71 4.17
N GLN A 67 -6.17 7.24 5.22
CA GLN A 67 -4.73 7.01 5.14
C GLN A 67 -4.46 5.72 4.36
N VAL A 68 -3.69 5.84 3.28
CA VAL A 68 -3.40 4.74 2.36
C VAL A 68 -1.91 4.52 2.19
N ILE A 69 -1.54 3.25 1.91
CA ILE A 69 -0.19 2.84 1.51
C ILE A 69 -0.26 2.25 0.12
N PHE A 70 0.62 2.69 -0.76
CA PHE A 70 0.84 2.11 -2.08
C PHE A 70 2.09 1.26 -2.08
N PHE A 71 2.01 0.08 -2.69
CA PHE A 71 3.11 -0.87 -2.69
C PHE A 71 3.13 -1.75 -3.93
N TYR A 72 4.31 -2.31 -4.19
CA TYR A 72 4.54 -3.41 -5.10
C TYR A 72 4.97 -4.65 -4.33
N LEU A 73 4.66 -5.82 -4.88
CA LEU A 73 5.21 -7.10 -4.45
C LEU A 73 6.18 -7.58 -5.52
N TYR A 74 7.35 -8.07 -5.13
CA TYR A 74 8.32 -8.66 -6.03
C TYR A 74 8.67 -10.07 -5.56
N PRO A 75 8.82 -11.05 -6.47
CA PRO A 75 9.39 -12.33 -6.08
C PRO A 75 10.80 -12.08 -5.56
N CYS A 76 11.13 -12.66 -4.41
CA CYS A 76 12.47 -12.63 -3.86
C CYS A 76 13.23 -13.89 -4.31
N LYS A 77 14.53 -13.75 -4.57
CA LYS A 77 15.40 -14.87 -4.95
C LYS A 77 16.31 -15.32 -3.81
N GLN A 78 16.21 -14.67 -2.65
CA GLN A 78 17.05 -14.96 -1.48
C GLN A 78 16.41 -16.08 -0.66
N SER A 79 17.21 -16.80 0.12
CA SER A 79 16.75 -17.91 0.95
C SER A 79 15.89 -17.50 2.14
N GLU A 80 15.93 -16.23 2.53
CA GLU A 80 15.33 -15.70 3.75
C GLU A 80 13.87 -15.25 3.56
N ALA A 81 13.44 -15.03 2.31
CA ALA A 81 12.10 -14.56 2.00
C ALA A 81 11.67 -14.98 0.58
N ASP A 82 10.36 -15.21 0.42
CA ASP A 82 9.76 -15.57 -0.86
C ASP A 82 9.31 -14.35 -1.68
N VAL A 83 8.92 -13.26 -1.01
CA VAL A 83 8.33 -12.06 -1.62
C VAL A 83 8.80 -10.81 -0.89
N ASN A 84 9.24 -9.81 -1.65
CA ASN A 84 9.54 -8.47 -1.16
C ASN A 84 8.33 -7.56 -1.29
N LEU A 85 7.92 -6.93 -0.19
CA LEU A 85 6.92 -5.85 -0.19
C LEU A 85 7.65 -4.51 -0.22
N MET A 86 7.44 -3.73 -1.27
CA MET A 86 8.06 -2.43 -1.46
C MET A 86 7.01 -1.32 -1.38
N ILE A 87 7.04 -0.55 -0.30
CA ILE A 87 6.21 0.66 -0.15
C ILE A 87 6.79 1.76 -1.03
N THR A 88 5.90 2.42 -1.77
CA THR A 88 6.24 3.49 -2.72
C THR A 88 5.76 4.84 -2.24
N SER A 89 4.60 4.89 -1.61
CA SER A 89 4.04 6.11 -1.05
C SER A 89 3.05 5.80 0.08
N CYS A 90 2.91 6.76 0.99
CA CYS A 90 1.89 6.76 2.02
C CYS A 90 1.38 8.18 2.22
N TYR A 91 0.07 8.38 2.13
CA TYR A 91 -0.57 9.68 2.30
C TYR A 91 -2.08 9.51 2.51
N VAL A 92 -2.77 10.61 2.85
CA VAL A 92 -4.23 10.64 2.93
C VAL A 92 -4.81 10.85 1.53
N ARG A 93 -5.74 9.99 1.13
CA ARG A 93 -6.42 10.02 -0.17
C ARG A 93 -7.92 9.91 0.01
N GLU A 94 -8.68 10.65 -0.79
CA GLU A 94 -10.11 10.42 -0.96
C GLU A 94 -10.35 9.07 -1.66
N VAL A 95 -11.01 8.14 -0.96
CA VAL A 95 -11.35 6.81 -1.45
C VAL A 95 -12.86 6.66 -1.50
N THR A 96 -13.38 6.29 -2.68
CA THR A 96 -14.80 6.05 -2.91
C THR A 96 -15.03 4.54 -3.05
N PHE A 97 -15.12 3.83 -1.93
CA PHE A 97 -15.34 2.38 -1.89
C PHE A 97 -16.63 1.95 -2.59
N SER A 98 -17.66 2.81 -2.62
CA SER A 98 -18.90 2.54 -3.36
C SER A 98 -18.67 2.26 -4.86
N HIS A 99 -17.58 2.77 -5.44
CA HIS A 99 -17.21 2.54 -6.84
C HIS A 99 -16.15 1.43 -7.03
N VAL A 100 -15.58 0.92 -5.94
CA VAL A 100 -14.49 -0.05 -5.98
C VAL A 100 -15.03 -1.48 -5.98
N LYS A 101 -15.02 -2.11 -7.17
CA LYS A 101 -15.65 -3.42 -7.38
C LYS A 101 -14.84 -4.62 -6.88
N ARG A 102 -13.51 -4.52 -6.87
CA ARG A 102 -12.63 -5.66 -6.59
C ARG A 102 -11.66 -5.34 -5.46
N ARG A 103 -11.66 -6.21 -4.47
CA ARG A 103 -10.73 -6.20 -3.34
C ARG A 103 -10.00 -7.54 -3.28
N TYR A 104 -8.77 -7.49 -2.81
CA TYR A 104 -7.96 -8.66 -2.50
C TYR A 104 -7.53 -8.57 -1.05
N ASN A 105 -7.10 -9.70 -0.49
CA ASN A 105 -6.44 -9.69 0.81
C ASN A 105 -4.94 -9.86 0.60
N MET A 106 -4.14 -9.30 1.50
CA MET A 106 -2.67 -9.30 1.41
C MET A 106 -2.10 -10.70 1.16
N GLN A 107 -2.57 -11.72 1.88
CA GLN A 107 -2.11 -13.10 1.70
C GLN A 107 -2.38 -13.64 0.30
N THR A 108 -3.51 -13.28 -0.31
CA THR A 108 -3.84 -13.68 -1.69
C THR A 108 -2.86 -13.04 -2.67
N LEU A 109 -2.51 -11.77 -2.49
CA LEU A 109 -1.54 -11.08 -3.33
C LEU A 109 -0.14 -11.68 -3.18
N LEU A 110 0.31 -11.96 -1.94
CA LEU A 110 1.60 -12.61 -1.68
C LEU A 110 1.71 -13.98 -2.35
N ARG A 111 0.70 -14.86 -2.17
CA ARG A 111 0.66 -16.17 -2.83
C ARG A 111 0.67 -16.05 -4.34
N THR A 112 -0.05 -15.06 -4.88
CA THR A 112 -0.09 -14.82 -6.33
C THR A 112 1.28 -14.38 -6.84
N CYS A 113 2.00 -13.52 -6.11
CA CYS A 113 3.32 -13.04 -6.49
C CYS A 113 4.32 -14.19 -6.53
N LEU A 114 4.32 -15.01 -5.46
CA LEU A 114 5.15 -16.20 -5.35
C LEU A 114 4.88 -17.18 -6.49
N TYR A 115 3.61 -17.56 -6.69
CA TYR A 115 3.26 -18.55 -7.72
C TYR A 115 3.55 -18.08 -9.14
N LYS A 116 3.27 -16.80 -9.45
CA LYS A 116 3.52 -16.26 -10.80
C LYS A 116 4.99 -15.97 -11.05
N GLY A 117 5.82 -15.85 -10.02
CA GLY A 117 7.23 -15.46 -10.13
C GLY A 117 7.42 -14.08 -10.80
N LYS A 118 6.45 -13.17 -10.63
CA LYS A 118 6.42 -11.84 -11.26
C LYS A 118 5.98 -10.79 -10.26
N ARG A 119 6.37 -9.53 -10.51
CA ARG A 119 5.93 -8.38 -9.73
C ARG A 119 4.39 -8.30 -9.71
N LEU A 120 3.81 -7.87 -8.58
CA LEU A 120 2.40 -7.55 -8.48
C LEU A 120 2.16 -6.14 -7.89
N PRO A 121 1.34 -5.31 -8.54
CA PRO A 121 0.95 -5.44 -9.94
C PRO A 121 2.16 -5.28 -10.88
#